data_AF-A0A1M7I5M4-F1
#
_entry.id   AF-A0A1M7I5M4-F1
#
_cell.length_a   1.000
_cell.length_b   1.000
_cell.length_c   1.000
_cell.angle_alpha   90.00
_cell.angle_beta   90.00
_cell.angle_gamma   90.00
#
_symmetry.space_group_name_H-M   'P 1'
#
loop_
_entity.id
_entity.type
_entity.pdbx_description
1 polymer ?
#
loop_
_entity_poly.entity_id
_entity_poly.type
_entity_poly.pdbx_seq_one_letter_code
_entity_poly.pdbx_strand_id
1 'polypeptide(L)'
;MSKTKFDNLIRSSIWSAYKNLCFYCNQSLDWGDLQIDHIIPESLENNPDEFEKIKNDLGLDKNFNLNAFYNLVPTHSKCNLRKSNDLFTKNASLFYLSIALKTEAKVKIEIEKLKRNKNKGLIISKLQCALSANIINTEELKDILKDAEKKDWDIREIKLPIGIEFIDEIYDNFYLDTDFSSLLDKKLMIYNDDEYLELVNDNDEKTNVSTLNEWKIATAKGYYPLTTYAIKMSSNFTFFDEFIEVLQKSQMPKGSFLNDPWIKLNMLDYLSPNILFDVEGRLKEYIEEGLSIGELVRRGIVKYDISPGIYEFSLEFEGFETSLLEQFRADFNDDGIEDIFVSCWVRSIEGTMGFGYTEILTKLSQKHLINKI
;
A
#
# COMPACT_ATOMS: atom_id res chain seq x y z
N MET A 1 -10.39 14.38 20.72
CA MET A 1 -10.55 13.01 20.19
C MET A 1 -9.25 12.27 20.42
N SER A 2 -9.31 11.00 20.79
CA SER A 2 -8.12 10.18 21.00
C SER A 2 -7.29 10.10 19.71
N LYS A 3 -5.97 10.24 19.83
CA LYS A 3 -5.00 10.02 18.76
C LYS A 3 -4.81 8.52 18.51
N THR A 4 -4.81 7.70 19.57
CA THR A 4 -4.69 6.25 19.47
C THR A 4 -5.93 5.63 18.83
N LYS A 5 -5.73 4.98 17.68
CA LYS A 5 -6.74 4.13 17.06
C LYS A 5 -6.58 2.68 17.54
N PHE A 6 -7.59 2.16 18.22
CA PHE A 6 -7.63 0.75 18.62
C PHE A 6 -8.27 -0.11 17.52
N ASP A 7 -7.69 -1.28 17.24
CA ASP A 7 -8.29 -2.23 16.31
C ASP A 7 -9.62 -2.83 16.83
N ASN A 8 -10.38 -3.46 15.94
CA ASN A 8 -11.68 -4.05 16.29
C ASN A 8 -11.55 -5.22 17.28
N LEU A 9 -10.40 -5.91 17.32
CA LEU A 9 -10.12 -6.97 18.28
C LEU A 9 -10.09 -6.42 19.71
N ILE A 10 -9.32 -5.35 19.94
CA ILE A 10 -9.21 -4.68 21.23
C ILE A 10 -10.55 -4.03 21.59
N ARG A 11 -11.18 -3.30 20.66
CA ARG A 11 -12.49 -2.65 20.88
C ARG A 11 -13.56 -3.67 21.31
N SER A 12 -13.68 -4.79 20.59
CA SER A 12 -14.62 -5.88 20.91
C SER A 12 -14.32 -6.54 22.24
N SER A 13 -13.03 -6.71 22.58
CA SER A 13 -12.63 -7.32 23.84
C SER A 13 -12.95 -6.44 25.04
N ILE A 14 -12.71 -5.12 24.94
CA ILE A 14 -13.09 -4.16 25.96
C ILE A 14 -14.62 -4.14 26.10
N TRP A 15 -15.36 -3.96 25.01
CA TRP A 15 -16.83 -3.94 25.04
C TRP A 15 -17.44 -5.18 25.72
N SER A 16 -16.94 -6.37 25.35
CA SER A 16 -17.40 -7.65 25.91
C SER A 16 -17.04 -7.81 27.39
N ALA A 17 -15.83 -7.39 27.80
CA ALA A 17 -15.39 -7.47 29.19
C ALA A 17 -16.26 -6.61 30.15
N TYR A 18 -16.82 -5.52 29.63
CA TYR A 18 -17.78 -4.65 30.32
C TYR A 18 -19.24 -5.02 30.05
N LYS A 19 -19.51 -6.21 29.47
CA LYS A 19 -20.85 -6.73 29.22
C LYS A 19 -21.71 -5.82 28.35
N ASN A 20 -21.09 -5.12 27.39
CA ASN A 20 -21.75 -4.23 26.46
C ASN A 20 -22.48 -3.08 27.16
N LEU A 21 -21.91 -2.58 28.27
CA LEU A 21 -22.40 -1.42 29.01
C LEU A 21 -21.40 -0.27 28.90
N CYS A 22 -21.93 0.94 28.80
CA CYS A 22 -21.13 2.15 28.91
C CYS A 22 -20.61 2.33 30.33
N PHE A 23 -19.31 2.55 30.46
CA PHE A 23 -18.63 2.64 31.75
C PHE A 23 -19.17 3.76 32.65
N TYR A 24 -19.50 4.92 32.07
CA TYR A 24 -19.90 6.09 32.86
C TYR A 24 -21.38 6.13 33.24
N CYS A 25 -22.27 5.66 32.37
CA CYS A 25 -23.72 5.74 32.62
C CYS A 25 -24.36 4.38 32.93
N ASN A 26 -23.61 3.28 32.75
CA ASN A 26 -24.05 1.90 32.97
C ASN A 26 -25.28 1.48 32.14
N GLN A 27 -25.59 2.23 31.06
CA GLN A 27 -26.63 1.87 30.10
C GLN A 27 -26.05 0.95 29.03
N SER A 28 -26.93 0.20 28.35
CA SER A 28 -26.58 -0.63 27.20
C SER A 28 -25.84 0.19 26.14
N LEU A 29 -24.73 -0.36 25.67
CA LEU A 29 -23.86 0.24 24.67
C LEU A 29 -23.87 -0.65 23.44
N ASP A 30 -24.39 -0.12 22.34
CA ASP A 30 -24.35 -0.77 21.04
C ASP A 30 -22.97 -0.63 20.39
N TRP A 31 -22.62 -1.54 19.47
CA TRP A 31 -21.36 -1.50 18.73
C TRP A 31 -21.20 -0.21 17.92
N GLY A 32 -22.27 0.29 17.30
CA GLY A 32 -22.25 1.50 16.47
C GLY A 32 -21.99 2.79 17.26
N ASP A 33 -22.26 2.81 18.57
CA ASP A 33 -22.00 3.96 19.45
C ASP A 33 -20.79 3.74 20.37
N LEU A 34 -20.04 2.65 20.19
CA LEU A 34 -18.89 2.31 21.00
C LEU A 34 -17.70 3.25 20.72
N GLN A 35 -17.28 3.97 21.75
CA GLN A 35 -16.00 4.66 21.81
C GLN A 35 -15.15 4.11 22.95
N ILE A 36 -13.84 3.99 22.73
CA ILE A 36 -12.87 3.71 23.78
C ILE A 36 -12.38 5.04 24.31
N ASP A 37 -12.61 5.30 25.59
CA ASP A 37 -12.14 6.50 26.27
C ASP A 37 -10.98 6.17 27.21
N HIS A 38 -10.10 7.16 27.39
CA HIS A 38 -9.01 7.12 28.35
C HIS A 38 -9.44 7.82 29.63
N ILE A 39 -9.51 7.10 30.76
CA ILE A 39 -9.89 7.68 32.06
C ILE A 39 -8.98 8.86 32.40
N ILE A 40 -7.66 8.66 32.26
CA ILE A 40 -6.64 9.71 32.23
C ILE A 40 -6.46 10.13 30.76
N PRO A 41 -6.77 11.39 30.39
CA PRO A 41 -6.79 11.83 29.01
C PRO A 41 -5.48 11.62 28.26
N GLU A 42 -5.58 11.13 27.02
CA GLU A 42 -4.42 10.95 26.14
C GLU A 42 -3.73 12.27 25.77
N SER A 43 -4.42 13.40 25.85
CA SER A 43 -3.85 14.73 25.55
C SER A 43 -2.59 15.06 26.38
N LEU A 44 -2.44 14.41 27.54
CA LEU A 44 -1.27 14.53 28.43
C LEU A 44 0.02 13.95 27.83
N GLU A 45 -0.06 13.14 26.78
CA GLU A 45 1.12 12.65 26.05
C GLU A 45 1.95 13.81 25.47
N ASN A 46 1.30 14.93 25.11
CA ASN A 46 1.99 16.11 24.60
C ASN A 46 2.65 16.95 25.71
N ASN A 47 2.45 16.60 26.98
CA ASN A 47 3.02 17.30 28.13
C ASN A 47 3.59 16.30 29.16
N PRO A 48 4.77 15.71 28.88
CA PRO A 48 5.35 14.65 29.72
C PRO A 48 5.54 15.05 31.19
N ASP A 49 5.91 16.31 31.45
CA ASP A 49 6.12 16.81 32.82
C ASP A 49 4.82 16.85 33.63
N GLU A 50 3.72 17.23 32.98
CA GLU A 50 2.38 17.22 33.60
C GLU A 50 1.88 15.79 33.81
N PHE A 51 2.12 14.90 32.84
CA PHE A 51 1.78 13.50 32.95
C PHE A 51 2.50 12.81 34.12
N GLU A 52 3.80 13.05 34.28
CA GLU A 52 4.57 12.50 35.41
C GLU A 52 4.12 13.07 36.76
N LYS A 53 3.74 14.36 36.84
CA LYS A 53 3.12 14.91 38.05
C LYS A 53 1.81 14.21 38.40
N ILE A 54 0.95 13.98 37.40
CA ILE A 54 -0.34 13.29 37.60
C ILE A 54 -0.13 11.83 38.00
N LYS A 55 0.82 11.12 37.39
CA LYS A 55 1.20 9.75 37.78
C LYS A 55 1.62 9.69 39.24
N ASN A 56 2.47 10.62 39.67
CA ASN A 56 2.91 10.70 41.06
C ASN A 56 1.77 11.06 42.02
N ASP A 57 0.93 12.03 41.67
CA ASP A 57 -0.20 12.43 42.52
C ASP A 57 -1.22 11.30 42.69
N LEU A 58 -1.52 10.58 41.61
CA LEU A 58 -2.41 9.41 41.60
C LEU A 58 -1.74 8.13 42.14
N GLY A 59 -0.44 8.15 42.43
CA GLY A 59 0.28 6.96 42.92
C GLY A 59 0.27 5.79 41.93
N LEU A 60 0.35 6.07 40.63
CA LEU A 60 0.35 5.05 39.58
C LEU A 60 1.72 4.37 39.45
N ASP A 61 1.72 3.17 38.85
CA ASP A 61 2.96 2.44 38.57
C ASP A 61 3.91 3.26 37.67
N LYS A 62 5.21 3.11 37.89
CA LYS A 62 6.24 3.80 37.09
C LYS A 62 6.12 3.49 35.59
N ASN A 63 5.75 2.25 35.27
CA ASN A 63 5.55 1.74 33.91
C ASN A 63 4.14 1.98 33.37
N PHE A 64 3.29 2.75 34.09
CA PHE A 64 1.99 3.13 33.58
C PHE A 64 2.13 3.90 32.27
N ASN A 65 1.43 3.41 31.25
CA ASN A 65 1.25 4.08 29.97
C ASN A 65 -0.24 4.40 29.78
N LEU A 66 -0.54 5.48 29.07
CA LEU A 66 -1.91 5.94 28.83
C LEU A 66 -2.76 4.88 28.11
N ASN A 67 -2.15 4.02 27.31
CA ASN A 67 -2.82 2.94 26.58
C ASN A 67 -2.95 1.63 27.36
N ALA A 68 -2.63 1.62 28.67
CA ALA A 68 -2.83 0.46 29.52
C ALA A 68 -4.33 0.15 29.63
N PHE A 69 -4.72 -1.13 29.58
CA PHE A 69 -6.14 -1.51 29.58
C PHE A 69 -6.92 -1.01 30.80
N TYR A 70 -6.26 -0.82 31.95
CA TYR A 70 -6.91 -0.25 33.13
C TYR A 70 -7.11 1.27 33.07
N ASN A 71 -6.69 1.91 31.98
CA ASN A 71 -7.03 3.29 31.63
C ASN A 71 -8.08 3.37 30.51
N LEU A 72 -8.44 2.24 29.88
CA LEU A 72 -9.31 2.21 28.70
C LEU A 72 -10.70 1.67 29.07
N VAL A 73 -11.75 2.42 28.69
CA VAL A 73 -13.13 2.05 29.01
C VAL A 73 -14.08 2.23 27.83
N PRO A 74 -15.11 1.38 27.69
CA PRO A 74 -16.09 1.51 26.63
C PRO A 74 -17.16 2.53 27.03
N THR A 75 -17.50 3.44 26.14
CA THR A 75 -18.42 4.55 26.39
C THR A 75 -19.31 4.82 25.19
N HIS A 76 -20.48 5.42 25.43
CA HIS A 76 -21.25 6.07 24.35
C HIS A 76 -20.52 7.31 23.88
N SER A 77 -20.69 7.67 22.60
CA SER A 77 -20.12 8.89 22.02
C SER A 77 -20.48 10.15 22.82
N LYS A 78 -21.74 10.26 23.27
CA LYS A 78 -22.21 11.39 24.10
C LYS A 78 -21.54 11.46 25.47
N CYS A 79 -21.24 10.31 26.08
CA CYS A 79 -20.62 10.24 27.40
C CYS A 79 -19.14 10.59 27.32
N ASN A 80 -18.46 10.08 26.28
CA ASN A 80 -17.08 10.42 25.99
C ASN A 80 -16.94 11.93 25.70
N LEU A 81 -17.79 12.47 24.82
CA LEU A 81 -17.77 13.89 24.48
C LEU A 81 -17.99 14.79 25.70
N ARG A 82 -18.90 14.39 26.61
CA ARG A 82 -19.16 15.14 27.85
C ARG A 82 -17.95 15.19 28.78
N LYS A 83 -17.14 14.12 28.81
CA LYS A 83 -15.88 14.11 29.58
C LYS A 83 -14.79 14.91 28.87
N SER A 84 -14.75 14.89 27.54
CA SER A 84 -13.72 15.58 26.76
C SER A 84 -12.30 15.15 27.20
N ASN A 85 -11.34 16.08 27.14
CA ASN A 85 -10.00 15.91 27.66
C ASN A 85 -9.89 16.25 29.16
N ASP A 86 -11.00 16.31 29.90
CA ASP A 86 -10.96 16.69 31.30
C ASP A 86 -10.41 15.56 32.16
N LEU A 87 -9.42 15.87 32.99
CA LEU A 87 -8.97 14.99 34.05
C LEU A 87 -9.93 15.07 35.22
N PHE A 88 -10.46 13.93 35.65
CA PHE A 88 -11.29 13.89 36.85
C PHE A 88 -10.49 14.27 38.10
N THR A 89 -11.19 14.74 39.13
CA THR A 89 -10.56 14.96 40.44
C THR A 89 -9.84 13.70 40.91
N LYS A 90 -8.77 13.86 41.70
CA LYS A 90 -7.93 12.76 42.21
C LYS A 90 -8.75 11.54 42.69
N ASN A 91 -9.74 11.77 43.54
CA ASN A 91 -10.57 10.70 44.11
C ASN A 91 -11.42 9.99 43.04
N ALA A 92 -11.98 10.74 42.09
CA ALA A 92 -12.76 10.17 41.00
C ALA A 92 -11.89 9.40 39.99
N SER A 93 -10.71 9.92 39.67
CA SER A 93 -9.71 9.24 38.84
C SER A 93 -9.30 7.91 39.46
N LEU A 94 -8.91 7.90 40.74
CA LEU A 94 -8.57 6.68 41.48
C LEU A 94 -9.73 5.68 41.51
N PHE A 95 -10.95 6.16 41.74
CA PHE A 95 -12.14 5.32 41.75
C PHE A 95 -12.35 4.64 40.40
N TYR A 96 -12.37 5.39 39.29
CA TYR A 96 -12.58 4.81 37.97
C TYR A 96 -11.45 3.88 37.53
N LEU A 97 -10.19 4.25 37.77
CA LEU A 97 -9.03 3.39 37.51
C LEU A 97 -9.12 2.08 38.30
N SER A 98 -9.59 2.12 39.55
CA SER A 98 -9.77 0.90 40.35
C SER A 98 -10.82 -0.05 39.79
N ILE A 99 -11.87 0.48 39.15
CA ILE A 99 -12.90 -0.33 38.47
C ILE A 99 -12.32 -0.94 37.19
N ALA A 100 -11.61 -0.13 36.41
CA ALA A 100 -11.00 -0.58 35.16
C ALA A 100 -9.91 -1.62 35.39
N LEU A 101 -9.08 -1.45 36.44
CA LEU A 101 -8.07 -2.42 36.84
C LEU A 101 -8.66 -3.80 37.17
N LYS A 102 -9.82 -3.85 37.85
CA LYS A 102 -10.53 -5.12 38.12
C LYS A 102 -11.03 -5.81 36.85
N THR A 103 -11.18 -5.07 35.76
CA THR A 103 -11.73 -5.56 34.49
C THR A 103 -10.63 -5.89 33.48
N GLU A 104 -9.40 -5.38 33.66
CA GLU A 104 -8.26 -5.62 32.77
C GLU A 104 -8.01 -7.11 32.49
N ALA A 105 -8.03 -7.96 33.53
CA ALA A 105 -7.84 -9.40 33.36
C ALA A 105 -8.89 -10.02 32.43
N LYS A 106 -10.14 -9.53 32.48
CA LYS A 106 -11.21 -9.97 31.59
C LYS A 106 -10.97 -9.51 30.16
N VAL A 107 -10.52 -8.28 29.95
CA VAL A 107 -10.16 -7.76 28.62
C VAL A 107 -9.09 -8.67 27.99
N LYS A 108 -8.02 -8.99 28.73
CA LYS A 108 -6.95 -9.90 28.25
C LYS A 108 -7.49 -11.29 27.91
N ILE A 109 -8.40 -11.83 28.72
CA ILE A 109 -9.06 -13.11 28.45
C ILE A 109 -9.90 -13.05 27.16
N GLU A 110 -10.68 -11.99 26.94
CA GLU A 110 -11.49 -11.83 25.73
C GLU A 110 -10.62 -11.71 24.47
N ILE A 111 -9.48 -11.00 24.54
CA ILE A 111 -8.51 -10.95 23.43
C ILE A 111 -8.01 -12.35 23.09
N GLU A 112 -7.57 -13.11 24.09
CA GLU A 112 -7.07 -14.48 23.87
C GLU A 112 -8.15 -15.42 23.34
N LYS A 113 -9.40 -15.27 23.81
CA LYS A 113 -10.54 -16.02 23.26
C LYS A 113 -10.73 -15.70 21.79
N LEU A 114 -10.79 -14.42 21.40
CA LEU A 114 -10.99 -14.04 20.01
C LEU A 114 -9.83 -14.50 19.10
N LYS A 115 -8.58 -14.42 19.56
CA LYS A 115 -7.41 -14.93 18.83
C LYS A 115 -7.42 -16.46 18.63
N ARG A 116 -7.90 -17.21 19.63
CA ARG A 116 -7.91 -18.68 19.60
C ARG A 116 -9.14 -19.27 18.93
N ASN A 117 -10.25 -18.54 18.84
CA ASN A 117 -11.51 -19.07 18.35
C ASN A 117 -11.50 -19.18 16.82
N LYS A 118 -10.94 -20.28 16.32
CA LYS A 118 -10.77 -20.58 14.88
C LYS A 118 -11.94 -21.37 14.28
N ASN A 119 -13.07 -21.50 14.96
CA ASN A 119 -14.20 -22.27 14.41
C ASN A 119 -14.88 -21.45 13.29
N LYS A 120 -14.26 -21.48 12.11
CA LYS A 120 -14.71 -20.82 10.89
C LYS A 120 -16.16 -21.15 10.57
N GLY A 121 -16.58 -22.41 10.77
CA GLY A 121 -17.96 -22.85 10.55
C GLY A 121 -18.97 -22.11 11.44
N LEU A 122 -18.66 -21.92 12.72
CA LEU A 122 -19.53 -21.18 13.64
C LEU A 122 -19.66 -19.71 13.26
N ILE A 123 -18.57 -19.07 12.83
CA ILE A 123 -18.57 -17.66 12.40
C ILE A 123 -19.44 -17.50 11.14
N ILE A 124 -19.20 -18.34 10.13
CA ILE A 124 -19.98 -18.35 8.88
C ILE A 124 -21.46 -18.57 9.18
N SER A 125 -21.78 -19.57 10.00
CA SER A 125 -23.17 -19.87 10.37
C SER A 125 -23.86 -18.68 11.06
N LYS A 126 -23.19 -18.00 11.99
CA LYS A 126 -23.75 -16.80 12.65
C LYS A 126 -24.00 -15.65 11.66
N LEU A 127 -23.07 -15.42 10.73
CA LEU A 127 -23.22 -14.39 9.70
C LEU A 127 -24.41 -14.71 8.77
N GLN A 128 -24.53 -15.96 8.31
CA GLN A 128 -25.65 -16.41 7.48
C GLN A 128 -26.99 -16.28 8.19
N CYS A 129 -27.06 -16.63 9.48
CA CYS A 129 -28.26 -16.45 10.30
C CYS A 129 -28.61 -14.96 10.44
N ALA A 130 -27.63 -14.10 10.69
CA ALA A 130 -27.85 -12.66 10.84
C ALA A 130 -28.39 -12.03 9.55
N LEU A 131 -27.84 -12.40 8.38
CA LEU A 131 -28.35 -11.98 7.08
C LEU A 131 -29.77 -12.50 6.83
N SER A 132 -30.02 -13.78 7.09
CA SER A 132 -31.34 -14.40 6.88
C SER A 132 -32.42 -13.79 7.78
N ALA A 133 -32.05 -13.35 8.97
CA ALA A 133 -32.93 -12.68 9.92
C ALA A 133 -33.05 -11.16 9.70
N ASN A 134 -32.38 -10.60 8.68
CA ASN A 134 -32.26 -9.15 8.43
C ASN A 134 -31.77 -8.37 9.66
N ILE A 135 -30.92 -8.98 10.50
CA ILE A 135 -30.22 -8.29 11.60
C ILE A 135 -29.08 -7.43 11.02
N ILE A 136 -28.47 -7.91 9.93
CA ILE A 136 -27.54 -7.18 9.08
C ILE A 136 -28.00 -7.36 7.63
N ASN A 137 -27.81 -6.34 6.80
CA ASN A 137 -28.09 -6.42 5.37
C ASN A 137 -26.81 -6.56 4.53
N THR A 138 -26.96 -6.77 3.23
CA THR A 138 -25.82 -6.99 2.31
C THR A 138 -24.95 -5.76 2.12
N GLU A 139 -25.51 -4.54 2.20
CA GLU A 139 -24.72 -3.31 2.08
C GLU A 139 -23.87 -3.08 3.33
N GLU A 140 -24.42 -3.27 4.52
CA GLU A 140 -23.66 -3.22 5.78
C GLU A 140 -22.51 -4.24 5.78
N LEU A 141 -22.73 -5.46 5.25
CA LEU A 141 -21.66 -6.44 5.12
C LEU A 141 -20.58 -6.01 4.12
N LYS A 142 -20.95 -5.41 2.98
CA LYS A 142 -19.99 -4.87 2.02
C LYS A 142 -19.16 -3.75 2.63
N ASP A 143 -19.76 -2.89 3.44
CA ASP A 143 -19.03 -1.81 4.12
C ASP A 143 -18.02 -2.36 5.13
N ILE A 144 -18.38 -3.40 5.89
CA ILE A 144 -17.42 -4.11 6.77
C ILE A 144 -16.26 -4.70 5.97
N LEU A 145 -16.53 -5.29 4.80
CA LEU A 145 -15.50 -5.85 3.92
C LEU A 145 -14.58 -4.75 3.38
N LYS A 146 -15.14 -3.65 2.88
CA LYS A 146 -14.37 -2.49 2.40
C LYS A 146 -13.49 -1.88 3.50
N ASP A 147 -14.00 -1.77 4.73
CA ASP A 147 -13.23 -1.26 5.86
C ASP A 147 -12.06 -2.19 6.21
N ALA A 148 -12.27 -3.51 6.12
CA ALA A 148 -11.20 -4.48 6.32
C ALA A 148 -10.16 -4.39 5.20
N GLU A 149 -10.59 -4.37 3.94
CA GLU A 149 -9.72 -4.22 2.76
C GLU A 149 -8.93 -2.92 2.80
N LYS A 150 -9.56 -1.80 3.15
CA LYS A 150 -8.89 -0.50 3.30
C LYS A 150 -7.84 -0.53 4.40
N LYS A 151 -8.13 -1.15 5.54
CA LYS A 151 -7.14 -1.27 6.61
C LYS A 151 -5.94 -2.09 6.14
N ASP A 152 -6.17 -3.18 5.42
CA ASP A 152 -5.11 -4.00 4.85
C ASP A 152 -4.35 -3.26 3.73
N TRP A 153 -5.03 -2.39 2.98
CA TRP A 153 -4.44 -1.51 1.98
C TRP A 153 -3.48 -0.49 2.60
N ASP A 154 -3.90 0.22 3.65
CA ASP A 154 -3.11 1.26 4.30
C ASP A 154 -1.79 0.71 4.88
N ILE A 155 -1.72 -0.59 5.18
CA ILE A 155 -0.50 -1.28 5.69
C ILE A 155 0.07 -2.26 4.68
N ARG A 156 -0.37 -2.19 3.42
CA ARG A 156 0.00 -3.14 2.38
C ARG A 156 1.50 -3.06 2.11
N GLU A 157 2.16 -4.20 2.27
CA GLU A 157 3.51 -4.39 1.77
C GLU A 157 3.47 -4.55 0.25
N ILE A 158 4.29 -3.76 -0.43
CA ILE A 158 4.51 -3.79 -1.87
C ILE A 158 5.89 -4.36 -2.08
N LYS A 159 5.89 -5.62 -2.52
CA LYS A 159 7.12 -6.34 -2.83
C LYS A 159 7.39 -6.30 -4.33
N LEU A 160 8.50 -5.68 -4.71
CA LEU A 160 8.96 -5.59 -6.08
C LEU A 160 9.68 -6.88 -6.49
N PRO A 161 9.28 -7.54 -7.60
CA PRO A 161 10.04 -8.63 -8.19
C PRO A 161 11.45 -8.24 -8.64
N ILE A 162 11.63 -7.00 -9.11
CA ILE A 162 12.95 -6.38 -9.31
C ILE A 162 13.05 -5.18 -8.36
N GLY A 163 13.83 -5.36 -7.30
CA GLY A 163 14.09 -4.30 -6.33
C GLY A 163 14.99 -3.19 -6.89
N ILE A 164 15.06 -2.07 -6.18
CA ILE A 164 15.96 -0.97 -6.49
C ILE A 164 17.33 -1.29 -5.89
N GLU A 165 18.33 -1.40 -6.76
CA GLU A 165 19.69 -1.75 -6.37
C GLU A 165 20.50 -0.50 -6.02
N PHE A 166 20.99 -0.44 -4.79
CA PHE A 166 21.98 0.52 -4.32
C PHE A 166 23.32 -0.20 -4.14
N ILE A 167 24.41 0.56 -3.97
CA ILE A 167 25.76 -0.03 -3.77
C ILE A 167 25.81 -0.97 -2.57
N ASP A 168 25.08 -0.64 -1.50
CA ASP A 168 25.14 -1.33 -0.22
C ASP A 168 24.06 -2.41 -0.06
N GLU A 169 22.92 -2.27 -0.71
CA GLU A 169 21.78 -3.16 -0.53
C GLU A 169 20.75 -3.06 -1.68
N ILE A 170 19.84 -4.03 -1.72
CA ILE A 170 18.70 -4.05 -2.65
C ILE A 170 17.44 -3.79 -1.84
N TYR A 171 16.66 -2.78 -2.23
CA TYR A 171 15.36 -2.49 -1.65
C TYR A 171 14.26 -3.07 -2.53
N ASP A 172 13.59 -4.12 -2.04
CA ASP A 172 12.51 -4.80 -2.74
C ASP A 172 11.17 -4.76 -2.00
N ASN A 173 11.10 -4.21 -0.78
CA ASN A 173 9.85 -4.11 -0.01
C ASN A 173 9.57 -2.65 0.36
N PHE A 174 8.37 -2.19 0.05
CA PHE A 174 7.90 -0.83 0.25
C PHE A 174 6.50 -0.82 0.85
N TYR A 175 6.09 0.32 1.37
CA TYR A 175 4.73 0.62 1.81
C TYR A 175 4.22 1.86 1.09
N LEU A 176 2.90 2.03 0.99
CA LEU A 176 2.31 3.20 0.31
C LEU A 176 2.74 4.55 0.92
N ASP A 177 3.06 4.57 2.22
CA ASP A 177 3.52 5.73 2.96
C ASP A 177 5.05 5.82 3.09
N THR A 178 5.80 5.07 2.27
CA THR A 178 7.27 5.09 2.31
C THR A 178 7.82 6.50 2.13
N ASP A 179 8.65 6.94 3.07
CA ASP A 179 9.43 8.16 2.94
C ASP A 179 10.72 7.89 2.16
N PHE A 180 10.75 8.35 0.90
CA PHE A 180 11.90 8.20 0.02
C PHE A 180 13.02 9.20 0.28
N SER A 181 12.84 10.20 1.16
CA SER A 181 13.80 11.28 1.35
C SER A 181 15.22 10.77 1.65
N SER A 182 15.32 9.68 2.40
CA SER A 182 16.61 9.03 2.73
C SER A 182 17.24 8.25 1.58
N LEU A 183 16.46 7.87 0.56
CA LEU A 183 16.88 7.05 -0.58
C LEU A 183 17.27 7.89 -1.80
N LEU A 184 16.77 9.13 -1.91
CA LEU A 184 17.03 10.00 -3.08
C LEU A 184 18.51 10.34 -3.29
N ASP A 185 19.26 10.43 -2.19
CA ASP A 185 20.70 10.72 -2.17
C ASP A 185 21.57 9.47 -1.92
N LYS A 186 20.96 8.27 -1.87
CA LYS A 186 21.74 7.03 -1.87
C LYS A 186 22.27 6.75 -3.27
N LYS A 187 23.49 6.22 -3.34
CA LYS A 187 24.12 5.83 -4.60
C LYS A 187 23.47 4.57 -5.15
N LEU A 188 22.92 4.67 -6.36
CA LEU A 188 22.39 3.52 -7.09
C LEU A 188 23.54 2.63 -7.58
N MET A 189 23.24 1.34 -7.74
CA MET A 189 24.20 0.41 -8.33
C MET A 189 24.38 0.71 -9.81
N ILE A 190 25.63 1.01 -10.17
CA ILE A 190 26.09 1.23 -11.54
C ILE A 190 27.23 0.24 -11.76
N TYR A 191 27.07 -0.62 -12.77
CA TYR A 191 27.99 -1.72 -13.03
C TYR A 191 29.23 -1.23 -13.79
N ASN A 192 30.05 -0.40 -13.14
CA ASN A 192 31.39 0.04 -13.57
C ASN A 192 32.33 0.24 -12.37
N ASP A 193 33.61 0.45 -12.67
CA ASP A 193 34.66 0.63 -11.65
C ASP A 193 34.54 1.96 -10.89
N ASP A 194 33.89 2.95 -11.49
CA ASP A 194 33.85 4.32 -11.01
C ASP A 194 32.62 4.66 -10.13
N GLU A 195 31.61 3.78 -10.08
CA GLU A 195 30.36 3.94 -9.34
C GLU A 195 29.56 5.22 -9.69
N TYR A 196 29.71 5.73 -10.91
CA TYR A 196 28.92 6.83 -11.45
C TYR A 196 28.58 6.62 -12.92
N LEU A 197 27.54 7.30 -13.37
CA LEU A 197 27.10 7.33 -14.76
C LEU A 197 27.48 8.68 -15.36
N GLU A 198 28.26 8.67 -16.45
CA GLU A 198 28.59 9.89 -17.20
C GLU A 198 27.43 10.23 -18.15
N LEU A 199 26.98 11.49 -18.09
CA LEU A 199 26.01 12.10 -19.01
C LEU A 199 26.66 13.24 -19.78
N VAL A 200 26.10 13.54 -20.94
CA VAL A 200 26.55 14.64 -21.80
C VAL A 200 25.39 15.56 -22.16
N ASN A 201 25.66 16.78 -22.62
CA ASN A 201 24.67 17.65 -23.22
C ASN A 201 25.04 18.02 -24.66
N ASP A 202 24.20 18.83 -25.31
CA ASP A 202 24.40 19.28 -26.70
C ASP A 202 25.67 20.13 -26.92
N ASN A 203 26.31 20.62 -25.84
CA ASN A 203 27.56 21.36 -25.88
C ASN A 203 28.80 20.48 -25.64
N ASP A 204 28.65 19.15 -25.66
CA ASP A 204 29.68 18.17 -25.29
C ASP A 204 30.22 18.32 -23.85
N GLU A 205 29.48 19.01 -22.97
CA GLU A 205 29.82 19.08 -21.55
C GLU A 205 29.45 17.77 -20.87
N LYS A 206 30.25 17.36 -19.88
CA LYS A 206 30.09 16.10 -19.15
C LYS A 206 29.70 16.34 -17.70
N THR A 207 28.86 15.46 -17.17
CA THR A 207 28.56 15.41 -15.74
C THR A 207 28.43 13.97 -15.27
N ASN A 208 28.73 13.71 -14.00
CA ASN A 208 28.68 12.38 -13.41
C ASN A 208 27.56 12.36 -12.38
N VAL A 209 26.75 11.30 -12.41
CA VAL A 209 25.63 11.11 -11.49
C VAL A 209 25.67 9.72 -10.89
N SER A 210 25.35 9.61 -9.62
CA SER A 210 25.32 8.37 -8.85
C SER A 210 24.05 8.23 -8.01
N THR A 211 23.33 9.33 -7.76
CA THR A 211 22.07 9.35 -7.01
C THR A 211 20.90 9.78 -7.89
N LEU A 212 19.67 9.48 -7.45
CA LEU A 212 18.47 9.91 -8.18
C LEU A 212 18.35 11.44 -8.21
N ASN A 213 18.68 12.13 -7.11
CA ASN A 213 18.68 13.60 -7.09
C ASN A 213 19.67 14.20 -8.10
N GLU A 214 20.90 13.66 -8.17
CA GLU A 214 21.90 14.10 -9.14
C GLU A 214 21.40 13.90 -10.57
N TRP A 215 20.83 12.73 -10.87
CA TRP A 215 20.23 12.40 -12.17
C TRP A 215 19.14 13.40 -12.55
N LYS A 216 18.17 13.65 -11.67
CA LYS A 216 17.06 14.60 -11.93
C LYS A 216 17.56 16.02 -12.16
N ILE A 217 18.56 16.47 -11.42
CA ILE A 217 19.17 17.79 -11.60
C ILE A 217 19.89 17.88 -12.95
N ALA A 218 20.61 16.83 -13.34
CA ALA A 218 21.35 16.78 -14.60
C ALA A 218 20.41 16.75 -15.81
N THR A 219 19.39 15.89 -15.79
CA THR A 219 18.42 15.77 -16.90
C THR A 219 17.58 17.03 -17.06
N ALA A 220 17.21 17.69 -15.96
CA ALA A 220 16.55 19.01 -16.00
C ALA A 220 17.44 20.12 -16.63
N LYS A 221 18.76 19.94 -16.64
CA LYS A 221 19.72 20.84 -17.30
C LYS A 221 20.05 20.42 -18.74
N GLY A 222 19.36 19.42 -19.29
CA GLY A 222 19.56 18.94 -20.66
C GLY A 222 20.70 17.94 -20.82
N TYR A 223 21.18 17.33 -19.74
CA TYR A 223 22.13 16.21 -19.84
C TYR A 223 21.38 14.90 -20.10
N TYR A 224 21.96 14.03 -20.94
CA TYR A 224 21.38 12.76 -21.35
C TYR A 224 22.45 11.67 -21.51
N PRO A 225 22.07 10.37 -21.43
CA PRO A 225 22.99 9.27 -21.68
C PRO A 225 23.28 9.13 -23.18
N LEU A 226 24.55 9.23 -23.59
CA LEU A 226 24.94 9.15 -25.01
C LEU A 226 25.33 7.74 -25.47
N THR A 227 26.00 6.96 -24.61
CA THR A 227 26.52 5.64 -25.00
C THR A 227 25.49 4.55 -24.76
N THR A 228 25.58 3.42 -25.48
CA THR A 228 24.70 2.27 -25.23
C THR A 228 24.81 1.75 -23.80
N TYR A 229 26.00 1.82 -23.19
CA TYR A 229 26.18 1.53 -21.78
C TYR A 229 25.42 2.53 -20.90
N ALA A 230 25.57 3.83 -21.16
CA ALA A 230 24.95 4.86 -20.36
C ALA A 230 23.41 4.78 -20.43
N ILE A 231 22.87 4.51 -21.62
CA ILE A 231 21.44 4.31 -21.85
C ILE A 231 20.93 3.12 -21.03
N LYS A 232 21.65 1.98 -21.03
CA LYS A 232 21.28 0.82 -20.23
C LYS A 232 21.28 1.13 -18.73
N MET A 233 22.34 1.74 -18.22
CA MET A 233 22.43 2.04 -16.79
C MET A 233 21.44 3.13 -16.35
N SER A 234 21.03 4.01 -17.26
CA SER A 234 20.00 5.02 -16.98
C SER A 234 18.64 4.42 -16.65
N SER A 235 18.37 3.15 -17.01
CA SER A 235 17.12 2.48 -16.66
C SER A 235 16.91 2.35 -15.15
N ASN A 236 17.99 2.25 -14.36
CA ASN A 236 17.89 2.15 -12.90
C ASN A 236 17.37 3.46 -12.29
N PHE A 237 17.80 4.60 -12.83
CA PHE A 237 17.37 5.92 -12.37
C PHE A 237 15.93 6.21 -12.78
N THR A 238 15.59 5.95 -14.04
CA THR A 238 14.24 6.17 -14.58
C THR A 238 13.22 5.27 -13.91
N PHE A 239 13.52 3.98 -13.74
CA PHE A 239 12.68 3.05 -12.98
C PHE A 239 12.43 3.55 -11.55
N PHE A 240 13.47 3.99 -10.84
CA PHE A 240 13.31 4.46 -9.46
C PHE A 240 12.45 5.73 -9.38
N ASP A 241 12.66 6.70 -10.28
CA ASP A 241 11.85 7.93 -10.30
C ASP A 241 10.37 7.62 -10.59
N GLU A 242 10.11 6.81 -11.62
CA GLU A 242 8.76 6.43 -12.04
C GLU A 242 8.07 5.58 -10.96
N PHE A 243 8.80 4.68 -10.30
CA PHE A 243 8.27 3.90 -9.18
C PHE A 243 7.82 4.81 -8.01
N ILE A 244 8.63 5.81 -7.63
CA ILE A 244 8.23 6.77 -6.58
C ILE A 244 6.93 7.47 -6.97
N GLU A 245 6.85 7.98 -8.19
CA GLU A 245 5.67 8.69 -8.68
C GLU A 245 4.41 7.80 -8.67
N VAL A 246 4.53 6.57 -9.18
CA VAL A 246 3.43 5.61 -9.26
C VAL A 246 3.00 5.16 -7.87
N LEU A 247 3.96 4.91 -6.96
CA LEU A 247 3.65 4.53 -5.58
C LEU A 247 2.89 5.65 -4.84
N GLN A 248 3.32 6.90 -5.00
CA GLN A 248 2.66 8.06 -4.40
C GLN A 248 1.24 8.30 -4.94
N LYS A 249 0.99 7.93 -6.19
CA LYS A 249 -0.35 8.04 -6.82
C LYS A 249 -1.26 6.86 -6.50
N SER A 250 -0.71 5.73 -6.07
CA SER A 250 -1.43 4.47 -5.89
C SER A 250 -2.63 4.62 -4.95
N GLN A 251 -3.82 4.29 -5.47
CA GLN A 251 -5.06 4.22 -4.71
C GLN A 251 -5.55 2.76 -4.59
N MET A 252 -6.38 2.52 -3.58
CA MET A 252 -7.09 1.25 -3.46
C MET A 252 -8.11 1.14 -4.60
N PRO A 253 -8.00 0.13 -5.48
CA PRO A 253 -8.99 -0.04 -6.53
C PRO A 253 -10.36 -0.37 -5.92
N LYS A 254 -11.41 0.25 -6.45
CA LYS A 254 -12.81 -0.01 -6.06
C LYS A 254 -13.40 -1.18 -6.85
N GLY A 255 -12.79 -1.53 -7.97
CA GLY A 255 -13.10 -2.70 -8.76
C GLY A 255 -11.85 -3.22 -9.47
N SER A 256 -11.80 -4.53 -9.69
CA SER A 256 -10.72 -5.15 -10.46
C SER A 256 -11.33 -6.05 -11.53
N PHE A 257 -10.80 -5.94 -12.74
CA PHE A 257 -11.04 -6.90 -13.83
C PHE A 257 -9.86 -7.87 -14.00
N LEU A 258 -8.87 -7.77 -13.12
CA LEU A 258 -7.63 -8.52 -13.15
C LEU A 258 -7.54 -9.55 -12.02
N ASN A 259 -8.34 -9.40 -10.96
CA ASN A 259 -8.33 -10.29 -9.81
C ASN A 259 -9.47 -11.33 -9.86
N ASP A 260 -10.57 -11.04 -10.56
CA ASP A 260 -11.68 -11.98 -10.80
C ASP A 260 -12.33 -11.77 -12.20
N PRO A 261 -11.98 -12.59 -13.22
CA PRO A 261 -10.99 -13.66 -13.16
C PRO A 261 -9.56 -13.13 -12.97
N TRP A 262 -8.67 -13.96 -12.42
CA TRP A 262 -7.26 -13.60 -12.28
C TRP A 262 -6.58 -13.52 -13.66
N ILE A 263 -6.34 -12.30 -14.16
CA ILE A 263 -5.61 -12.02 -15.39
C ILE A 263 -4.13 -11.85 -15.05
N LYS A 264 -3.28 -12.67 -15.67
CA LYS A 264 -1.81 -12.55 -15.58
C LYS A 264 -1.28 -11.73 -16.75
N LEU A 265 -0.14 -11.08 -16.54
CA LEU A 265 0.52 -10.29 -17.57
C LEU A 265 0.81 -11.13 -18.82
N ASN A 266 1.21 -12.40 -18.67
CA ASN A 266 1.47 -13.29 -19.81
C ASN A 266 0.21 -13.80 -20.56
N MET A 267 -1.00 -13.37 -20.21
CA MET A 267 -2.22 -13.69 -20.95
C MET A 267 -2.34 -12.80 -22.19
N LEU A 268 -1.61 -13.16 -23.25
CA LEU A 268 -1.38 -12.35 -24.45
C LEU A 268 -2.64 -11.86 -25.19
N ASP A 269 -3.78 -12.53 -25.03
CA ASP A 269 -5.04 -12.13 -25.66
C ASP A 269 -5.62 -10.83 -25.07
N TYR A 270 -5.15 -10.39 -23.90
CA TYR A 270 -5.56 -9.13 -23.27
C TYR A 270 -4.60 -7.97 -23.53
N LEU A 271 -3.46 -8.23 -24.20
CA LEU A 271 -2.42 -7.22 -24.41
C LEU A 271 -2.57 -6.54 -25.76
N SER A 272 -2.44 -5.21 -25.75
CA SER A 272 -2.38 -4.38 -26.96
C SER A 272 -1.02 -4.51 -27.65
N PRO A 273 -0.94 -4.48 -28.99
CA PRO A 273 0.32 -4.39 -29.71
C PRO A 273 1.18 -3.18 -29.35
N ASN A 274 0.59 -2.12 -28.77
CA ASN A 274 1.32 -0.92 -28.30
C ASN A 274 2.42 -1.21 -27.28
N ILE A 275 2.42 -2.39 -26.63
CA ILE A 275 3.48 -2.73 -25.67
C ILE A 275 4.83 -3.02 -26.34
N LEU A 276 4.85 -3.25 -27.66
CA LEU A 276 6.05 -3.61 -28.40
C LEU A 276 6.79 -2.36 -28.88
N PHE A 277 8.12 -2.44 -28.90
CA PHE A 277 8.94 -1.42 -29.55
C PHE A 277 8.86 -1.53 -31.08
N ASP A 278 8.27 -0.51 -31.72
CA ASP A 278 8.01 -0.47 -33.17
C ASP A 278 8.58 0.81 -33.79
N VAL A 279 9.84 0.72 -34.23
CA VAL A 279 10.57 1.86 -34.83
C VAL A 279 9.97 2.28 -36.16
N GLU A 280 9.47 1.32 -36.94
CA GLU A 280 9.01 1.53 -38.32
C GLU A 280 7.50 1.81 -38.41
N GLY A 281 6.78 1.78 -37.29
CA GLY A 281 5.34 2.03 -37.22
C GLY A 281 4.48 0.94 -37.88
N ARG A 282 4.99 -0.29 -37.99
CA ARG A 282 4.33 -1.42 -38.67
C ARG A 282 3.18 -2.02 -37.86
N LEU A 283 3.10 -1.78 -36.56
CA LEU A 283 2.02 -2.26 -35.71
C LEU A 283 0.73 -1.47 -35.89
N LYS A 284 0.79 -0.28 -36.50
CA LYS A 284 -0.33 0.64 -36.61
C LYS A 284 -1.60 -0.01 -37.18
N GLU A 285 -1.47 -0.77 -38.27
CA GLU A 285 -2.59 -1.48 -38.91
C GLU A 285 -3.22 -2.49 -37.95
N TYR A 286 -2.42 -3.29 -37.24
CA TYR A 286 -2.91 -4.27 -36.29
C TYR A 286 -3.60 -3.66 -35.07
N ILE A 287 -3.12 -2.49 -34.62
CA ILE A 287 -3.73 -1.72 -33.53
C ILE A 287 -5.09 -1.18 -33.98
N GLU A 288 -5.18 -0.61 -35.19
CA GLU A 288 -6.43 -0.10 -35.76
C GLU A 288 -7.47 -1.20 -36.00
N GLU A 289 -7.02 -2.42 -36.33
CA GLU A 289 -7.86 -3.62 -36.42
C GLU A 289 -8.30 -4.18 -35.05
N GLY A 290 -7.73 -3.69 -33.94
CA GLY A 290 -8.05 -4.15 -32.59
C GLY A 290 -7.50 -5.55 -32.28
N LEU A 291 -6.40 -5.96 -32.93
CA LEU A 291 -5.77 -7.25 -32.68
C LEU A 291 -5.03 -7.24 -31.34
N SER A 292 -4.99 -8.39 -30.67
CA SER A 292 -4.18 -8.61 -29.47
C SER A 292 -2.79 -9.14 -29.83
N ILE A 293 -1.85 -9.07 -28.88
CA ILE A 293 -0.55 -9.75 -28.99
C ILE A 293 -0.74 -11.25 -29.24
N GLY A 294 -1.69 -11.89 -28.54
CA GLY A 294 -1.98 -13.31 -28.73
C GLY A 294 -2.35 -13.65 -30.17
N GLU A 295 -3.08 -12.76 -30.84
CA GLU A 295 -3.43 -12.92 -32.25
C GLU A 295 -2.22 -12.74 -33.18
N LEU A 296 -1.36 -11.76 -32.91
CA LEU A 296 -0.12 -11.56 -33.67
C LEU A 296 0.84 -12.75 -33.54
N VAL A 297 0.90 -13.36 -32.36
CA VAL A 297 1.68 -14.59 -32.12
C VAL A 297 1.11 -15.76 -32.92
N ARG A 298 -0.22 -15.97 -32.92
CA ARG A 298 -0.86 -17.02 -33.72
C ARG A 298 -0.64 -16.84 -35.23
N ARG A 299 -0.54 -15.60 -35.70
CA ARG A 299 -0.23 -15.25 -37.10
C ARG A 299 1.25 -15.37 -37.45
N GLY A 300 2.12 -15.60 -36.47
CA GLY A 300 3.58 -15.67 -36.67
C GLY A 300 4.24 -14.32 -36.94
N ILE A 301 3.56 -13.21 -36.62
CA ILE A 301 4.07 -11.84 -36.80
C ILE A 301 4.99 -11.47 -35.63
N VAL A 302 4.58 -11.86 -34.41
CA VAL A 302 5.34 -11.68 -33.17
C VAL A 302 5.76 -13.06 -32.69
N LYS A 303 7.00 -13.21 -32.20
CA LYS A 303 7.40 -14.43 -31.49
C LYS A 303 7.29 -14.23 -29.99
N TYR A 304 6.95 -15.29 -29.28
CA TYR A 304 6.77 -15.29 -27.84
C TYR A 304 7.76 -16.26 -27.20
N ASP A 305 8.43 -15.81 -26.14
CA ASP A 305 9.33 -16.64 -25.34
C ASP A 305 8.95 -16.59 -23.85
N ILE A 306 8.90 -17.78 -23.23
CA ILE A 306 8.60 -17.96 -21.81
C ILE A 306 9.95 -18.17 -21.13
N SER A 307 10.36 -17.22 -20.26
CA SER A 307 11.58 -17.24 -19.43
C SER A 307 12.85 -16.49 -19.94
N PRO A 308 12.79 -15.19 -20.27
CA PRO A 308 13.99 -14.39 -20.48
C PRO A 308 14.58 -13.91 -19.14
N GLY A 309 15.12 -14.83 -18.35
CA GLY A 309 15.85 -14.52 -17.11
C GLY A 309 14.96 -14.01 -15.98
N ILE A 310 15.09 -12.73 -15.61
CA ILE A 310 14.33 -12.11 -14.51
C ILE A 310 12.93 -11.63 -14.91
N TYR A 311 12.64 -11.57 -16.22
CA TYR A 311 11.35 -11.13 -16.75
C TYR A 311 10.36 -12.29 -16.89
N GLU A 312 9.06 -11.99 -16.89
CA GLU A 312 8.01 -13.01 -16.97
C GLU A 312 7.95 -13.65 -18.37
N PHE A 313 8.10 -12.83 -19.41
CA PHE A 313 8.16 -13.27 -20.82
C PHE A 313 8.80 -12.19 -21.70
N SER A 314 9.13 -12.56 -22.94
CA SER A 314 9.53 -11.63 -23.98
C SER A 314 8.78 -11.84 -25.29
N LEU A 315 8.77 -10.79 -26.10
CA LEU A 315 8.17 -10.74 -27.40
C LEU A 315 9.19 -10.22 -28.41
N GLU A 316 9.40 -10.95 -29.51
CA GLU A 316 10.24 -10.49 -30.62
C GLU A 316 9.39 -9.89 -31.74
N PHE A 317 9.78 -8.69 -32.17
CA PHE A 317 9.19 -7.99 -33.31
C PHE A 317 10.26 -7.13 -34.01
N GLU A 318 10.35 -7.22 -35.34
CA GLU A 318 11.22 -6.37 -36.18
C GLU A 318 12.68 -6.22 -35.69
N GLY A 319 13.30 -7.32 -35.23
CA GLY A 319 14.70 -7.33 -34.79
C GLY A 319 14.94 -6.81 -33.36
N PHE A 320 13.87 -6.55 -32.62
CA PHE A 320 13.88 -6.19 -31.21
C PHE A 320 13.18 -7.24 -30.36
N GLU A 321 13.70 -7.46 -29.16
CA GLU A 321 13.03 -8.19 -28.09
C GLU A 321 12.53 -7.19 -27.06
N THR A 322 11.25 -7.29 -26.67
CA THR A 322 10.63 -6.56 -25.56
C THR A 322 10.30 -7.55 -24.45
N SER A 323 10.94 -7.42 -23.30
CA SER A 323 10.74 -8.25 -22.10
C SER A 323 9.93 -7.49 -21.06
N LEU A 324 8.97 -8.16 -20.42
CA LEU A 324 8.03 -7.53 -19.49
C LEU A 324 7.98 -8.25 -18.15
N LEU A 325 7.82 -7.49 -17.08
CA LEU A 325 7.64 -8.00 -15.73
C LEU A 325 6.67 -7.12 -14.93
N GLU A 326 5.61 -7.72 -14.42
CA GLU A 326 4.70 -7.08 -13.48
C GLU A 326 5.45 -6.74 -12.17
N GLN A 327 5.34 -5.49 -11.72
CA GLN A 327 5.92 -5.04 -10.46
C GLN A 327 4.90 -5.06 -9.32
N PHE A 328 3.76 -4.38 -9.50
CA PHE A 328 2.63 -4.43 -8.59
C PHE A 328 1.35 -3.88 -9.23
N ARG A 329 0.23 -4.03 -8.52
CA ARG A 329 -1.11 -3.60 -8.96
C ARG A 329 -1.73 -2.61 -7.97
N ALA A 330 -2.31 -1.54 -8.49
CA ALA A 330 -3.11 -0.56 -7.76
C ALA A 330 -3.99 0.21 -8.76
N ASP A 331 -4.81 1.14 -8.29
CA ASP A 331 -5.38 2.17 -9.15
C ASP A 331 -4.36 3.32 -9.28
N PHE A 332 -3.76 3.49 -10.46
CA PHE A 332 -2.71 4.49 -10.67
C PHE A 332 -3.23 5.79 -11.30
N ASN A 333 -4.47 5.79 -11.80
CA ASN A 333 -5.05 6.88 -12.58
C ASN A 333 -6.30 7.51 -11.91
N ASP A 334 -6.66 7.06 -10.69
CA ASP A 334 -7.83 7.49 -9.90
C ASP A 334 -9.17 7.26 -10.63
N ASP A 335 -9.27 6.22 -11.47
CA ASP A 335 -10.52 5.80 -12.09
C ASP A 335 -11.29 4.72 -11.32
N GLY A 336 -10.69 4.23 -10.24
CA GLY A 336 -11.20 3.20 -9.36
C GLY A 336 -10.98 1.78 -9.86
N ILE A 337 -10.33 1.58 -11.01
CA ILE A 337 -10.02 0.28 -11.60
C ILE A 337 -8.59 -0.10 -11.24
N GLU A 338 -8.38 -1.38 -10.98
CA GLU A 338 -7.03 -1.92 -10.80
C GLU A 338 -6.25 -1.96 -12.14
N ASP A 339 -5.04 -1.41 -12.09
CA ASP A 339 -4.04 -1.34 -13.15
C ASP A 339 -2.81 -2.18 -12.77
N ILE A 340 -1.90 -2.39 -13.73
CA ILE A 340 -0.63 -3.09 -13.53
C ILE A 340 0.53 -2.15 -13.85
N PHE A 341 1.44 -1.97 -12.89
CA PHE A 341 2.72 -1.29 -13.13
C PHE A 341 3.74 -2.33 -13.60
N VAL A 342 4.35 -2.08 -14.75
CA VAL A 342 5.20 -3.06 -15.46
C VAL A 342 6.57 -2.46 -15.70
N SER A 343 7.60 -3.24 -15.41
CA SER A 343 8.96 -2.96 -15.86
C SER A 343 9.20 -3.63 -17.21
N CYS A 344 9.72 -2.86 -18.16
CA CYS A 344 9.96 -3.29 -19.53
C CYS A 344 11.44 -3.13 -19.88
N TRP A 345 11.94 -4.06 -20.70
CA TRP A 345 13.30 -3.99 -21.25
C TRP A 345 13.29 -4.31 -22.74
N VAL A 346 13.87 -3.41 -23.53
CA VAL A 346 14.05 -3.62 -24.95
C VAL A 346 15.51 -3.87 -25.25
N ARG A 347 15.79 -4.85 -26.11
CA ARG A 347 17.12 -5.05 -26.71
C ARG A 347 17.03 -5.35 -28.19
N SER A 348 18.04 -4.92 -28.94
CA SER A 348 18.24 -5.39 -30.31
C SER A 348 18.72 -6.84 -30.28
N ILE A 349 18.15 -7.71 -31.14
CA ILE A 349 18.46 -9.15 -31.17
C ILE A 349 19.89 -9.41 -31.67
N GLU A 350 20.37 -8.60 -32.61
CA GLU A 350 21.70 -8.73 -33.24
C GLU A 350 22.62 -7.55 -32.90
N GLY A 351 22.23 -6.71 -31.95
CA GLY A 351 22.93 -5.48 -31.59
C GLY A 351 23.29 -5.39 -30.11
N THR A 352 23.98 -4.30 -29.74
CA THR A 352 24.29 -3.99 -28.34
C THR A 352 23.33 -2.99 -27.71
N MET A 353 22.41 -2.42 -28.50
CA MET A 353 21.43 -1.46 -28.00
C MET A 353 20.43 -2.17 -27.07
N GLY A 354 20.17 -1.56 -25.93
CA GLY A 354 19.07 -1.90 -25.06
C GLY A 354 18.79 -0.78 -24.07
N PHE A 355 17.57 -0.74 -23.57
CA PHE A 355 17.10 0.28 -22.64
C PHE A 355 15.89 -0.27 -21.87
N GLY A 356 15.72 0.22 -20.63
CA GLY A 356 14.55 -0.07 -19.82
C GLY A 356 13.59 1.12 -19.79
N TYR A 357 12.33 0.83 -19.50
CA TYR A 357 11.27 1.81 -19.28
C TYR A 357 10.19 1.17 -18.39
N THR A 358 9.23 1.96 -17.91
CA THR A 358 8.05 1.42 -17.24
C THR A 358 6.78 1.77 -18.01
N GLU A 359 5.74 0.97 -17.78
CA GLU A 359 4.43 1.16 -18.37
C GLU A 359 3.34 0.88 -17.34
N ILE A 360 2.21 1.56 -17.49
CA ILE A 360 0.98 1.24 -16.77
C ILE A 360 0.02 0.57 -17.74
N LEU A 361 -0.29 -0.70 -17.48
CA LEU A 361 -1.32 -1.41 -18.21
C LEU A 361 -2.66 -1.23 -17.50
N THR A 362 -3.56 -0.54 -18.17
CA THR A 362 -4.91 -0.27 -17.69
C THR A 362 -5.94 -0.86 -18.65
N LYS A 363 -7.12 -1.18 -18.11
CA LYS A 363 -8.25 -1.54 -18.95
C LYS A 363 -8.71 -0.30 -19.70
N LEU A 364 -8.74 -0.40 -21.03
CA LEU A 364 -9.31 0.66 -21.87
C LEU A 364 -10.77 0.95 -21.46
N SER A 365 -11.01 2.12 -20.88
CA SER A 365 -12.36 2.60 -20.58
C SER A 365 -12.58 4.00 -21.11
N GLN A 366 -13.69 4.22 -21.81
CA GLN A 366 -14.07 5.55 -22.32
C GLN A 366 -14.66 6.48 -21.23
N LYS A 367 -14.92 5.96 -20.03
CA LYS A 367 -15.44 6.68 -18.86
C LYS A 367 -14.88 6.06 -17.58
N HIS A 368 -14.65 6.84 -16.53
CA HIS A 368 -14.50 6.30 -15.18
C HIS A 368 -15.63 5.30 -14.93
N LEU A 369 -15.34 3.99 -14.87
CA LEU A 369 -16.38 2.95 -14.78
C LEU A 369 -17.08 2.95 -13.42
N ILE A 370 -16.53 3.70 -12.48
CA ILE A 370 -17.02 3.84 -11.12
C ILE A 370 -17.48 5.28 -10.97
N ASN A 371 -18.79 5.50 -11.02
CA ASN A 371 -19.37 6.80 -10.71
C ASN A 371 -18.79 7.31 -9.37
N LYS A 372 -18.52 8.61 -9.28
CA LYS A 372 -18.36 9.28 -7.98
C LYS A 372 -19.66 9.06 -7.21
N ILE A 373 -19.65 8.11 -6.27
CA ILE A 373 -20.72 7.94 -5.27
C ILE A 373 -20.71 9.17 -4.37
#